data_AF-Q8VXP7-F1
#
_entry.id   AF-Q8VXP7-F1
#
_cell.length_a   1.000
_cell.length_b   1.000
_cell.length_c   1.000
_cell.angle_alpha   90.00
_cell.angle_beta   90.00
_cell.angle_gamma   90.00
#
_symmetry.space_group_name_H-M   'P 1'
#
loop_
_entity.id
_entity.type
_entity.pdbx_description
1 polymer ?
#
loop_
_entity_poly.entity_id
_entity_poly.type
_entity_poly.pdbx_seq_one_letter_code
_entity_poly.pdbx_strand_id
1 'polypeptide(L)'
;NISKGFDVLTVIKTILESIASQTIISDNTNSQLEYFIAKGNDTSDVKTIDQNLLLVTLQQILSSTKFLLVLDDVLAAKSIDWIYLMDIFNAEATGGKIIITTRNESVALSMQTFLFVHYLGPLESENCRSIIATHSYVICNYKDSDIVTVLA
;
A
#
# COMPACT_ATOMS: atom_id res chain seq x y z
N ASN A 1 10.61 -6.52 -21.30
CA ASN A 1 10.53 -5.59 -20.15
C ASN A 1 9.08 -5.18 -20.00
N ILE A 2 8.28 -5.98 -19.28
CA ILE A 2 6.86 -5.67 -19.02
C ILE A 2 6.88 -4.89 -17.71
N SER A 3 6.75 -3.56 -17.79
CA SER A 3 6.48 -2.74 -16.60
C SER A 3 5.27 -3.38 -15.92
N LYS A 4 5.46 -3.97 -14.73
CA LYS A 4 4.35 -4.50 -13.93
C LYS A 4 3.55 -3.28 -13.51
N GLY A 5 2.49 -2.97 -14.27
CA GLY A 5 1.50 -1.99 -13.87
C GLY A 5 0.87 -2.38 -12.54
N PHE A 6 0.21 -1.43 -11.89
CA PHE A 6 -0.61 -1.68 -10.72
C PHE A 6 -1.65 -2.77 -11.04
N ASP A 7 -1.76 -3.77 -10.18
CA ASP A 7 -2.72 -4.87 -10.28
C ASP A 7 -3.46 -4.99 -8.95
N VAL A 8 -4.73 -4.57 -8.94
CA VAL A 8 -5.58 -4.56 -7.75
C VAL A 8 -5.72 -5.95 -7.13
N LEU A 9 -5.69 -7.02 -7.94
CA LEU A 9 -5.82 -8.39 -7.43
C LEU A 9 -4.58 -8.82 -6.64
N THR A 10 -3.41 -8.41 -7.12
CA THR A 10 -2.15 -8.65 -6.40
C THR A 10 -2.18 -7.94 -5.04
N VAL A 11 -2.72 -6.71 -4.98
CA VAL A 11 -2.89 -5.98 -3.71
C VAL A 11 -3.86 -6.69 -2.76
N ILE A 12 -5.05 -7.06 -3.24
CA ILE A 12 -6.08 -7.77 -2.45
C ILE A 12 -5.51 -9.07 -1.88
N LYS A 13 -4.86 -9.87 -2.73
CA LYS A 13 -4.26 -11.14 -2.34
C LYS A 13 -3.20 -10.95 -1.26
N THR A 14 -2.30 -9.98 -1.44
CA THR A 14 -1.24 -9.68 -0.47
C THR A 14 -1.82 -9.27 0.89
N ILE A 15 -2.89 -8.47 0.89
CA ILE A 15 -3.57 -8.06 2.13
C ILE A 15 -4.18 -9.26 2.83
N LEU A 16 -4.90 -10.12 2.10
CA LEU A 16 -5.51 -11.33 2.68
C LEU A 16 -4.47 -12.30 3.23
N GLU A 17 -3.36 -12.51 2.52
CA GLU A 17 -2.23 -13.32 3.00
C GLU A 17 -1.59 -12.73 4.26
N SER A 18 -1.45 -11.40 4.31
CA SER A 18 -0.94 -10.69 5.49
C SER A 18 -1.89 -10.83 6.69
N ILE A 19 -3.20 -10.70 6.50
CA ILE A 19 -4.21 -10.89 7.55
C ILE A 19 -4.20 -12.34 8.03
N ALA A 20 -4.23 -13.31 7.11
CA ALA A 20 -4.20 -14.73 7.47
C ALA A 20 -2.94 -15.09 8.27
N SER A 21 -1.78 -14.55 7.89
CA SER A 21 -0.52 -14.74 8.62
C SER A 21 -0.56 -14.19 10.05
N GLN A 22 -1.37 -13.15 10.30
CA GLN A 22 -1.59 -12.58 11.63
C GLN A 22 -2.66 -13.37 12.42
N THR A 23 -3.70 -13.88 11.75
CA THR A 23 -4.79 -14.66 12.35
C THR A 23 -4.37 -16.08 12.73
N ILE A 24 -3.37 -16.68 12.06
CA ILE A 24 -2.80 -18.00 12.43
C ILE A 24 -2.18 -18.01 13.84
N ILE A 25 -2.10 -16.86 14.53
CA ILE A 25 -1.71 -16.75 15.94
C ILE A 25 -2.91 -16.92 16.91
N SER A 26 -4.16 -16.95 16.44
CA SER A 26 -5.35 -17.23 17.26
C SER A 26 -6.31 -18.22 16.58
N ASP A 27 -6.46 -19.41 17.16
CA ASP A 27 -7.26 -20.55 16.67
C ASP A 27 -8.76 -20.26 16.40
N ASN A 28 -9.06 -19.53 15.33
CA ASN A 28 -10.40 -19.46 14.75
C ASN A 28 -10.33 -19.05 13.27
N THR A 29 -9.91 -19.97 12.40
CA THR A 29 -9.98 -19.76 10.95
C THR A 29 -11.38 -20.11 10.45
N ASN A 30 -12.05 -19.13 9.82
CA ASN A 30 -13.27 -19.37 9.06
C ASN A 30 -12.98 -20.42 7.98
N SER A 31 -13.79 -21.48 7.90
CA SER A 31 -13.65 -22.58 6.93
C SER A 31 -13.60 -22.12 5.45
N GLN A 32 -14.04 -20.90 5.17
CA GLN A 32 -13.90 -20.26 3.87
C GLN A 32 -12.45 -19.85 3.58
N LEU A 33 -11.72 -19.25 4.53
CA LEU A 33 -10.34 -18.76 4.36
C LEU A 33 -9.36 -19.88 3.96
N GLU A 34 -9.52 -21.06 4.53
CA GLU A 34 -8.70 -22.24 4.20
C GLU A 34 -8.96 -22.77 2.78
N TYR A 35 -10.20 -22.68 2.30
CA TYR A 35 -10.56 -23.10 0.94
C TYR A 35 -9.86 -22.25 -0.14
N PHE A 36 -9.62 -20.95 0.11
CA PHE A 36 -8.91 -20.08 -0.83
C PHE A 36 -7.43 -20.44 -0.98
N ILE A 37 -6.74 -20.67 0.15
CA ILE A 37 -5.30 -20.96 0.15
C ILE A 37 -5.02 -22.26 -0.62
N ALA A 38 -5.91 -23.25 -0.50
CA ALA A 38 -5.74 -24.56 -1.10
C ALA A 38 -5.94 -24.61 -2.63
N LYS A 39 -6.62 -23.63 -3.25
CA LYS A 39 -7.17 -23.78 -4.61
C LYS A 39 -6.61 -22.82 -5.67
N GLY A 40 -5.72 -21.90 -5.29
CA GLY A 40 -5.16 -20.87 -6.17
C GLY A 40 -4.27 -21.33 -7.35
N ASN A 41 -4.31 -22.61 -7.77
CA ASN A 41 -3.41 -23.16 -8.78
C ASN A 41 -4.06 -23.76 -10.06
N ASP A 42 -5.39 -23.85 -10.24
CA ASP A 42 -5.93 -24.47 -11.47
C ASP A 42 -7.20 -23.84 -12.10
N THR A 43 -7.05 -23.51 -13.40
CA THR A 43 -8.05 -23.34 -14.50
C THR A 43 -8.99 -22.12 -14.54
N SER A 44 -9.31 -21.70 -15.77
CA SER A 44 -9.76 -20.35 -16.17
C SER A 44 -11.18 -19.94 -15.77
N ASP A 45 -12.11 -20.87 -15.55
CA ASP A 45 -13.46 -20.55 -15.07
C ASP A 45 -13.53 -20.41 -13.54
N VAL A 46 -12.54 -21.01 -12.84
CA VAL A 46 -12.34 -20.86 -11.40
C VAL A 46 -11.78 -19.47 -11.08
N LYS A 47 -11.03 -18.87 -12.01
CA LYS A 47 -10.34 -17.59 -11.80
C LYS A 47 -11.29 -16.42 -11.49
N THR A 48 -12.45 -16.37 -12.14
CA THR A 48 -13.45 -15.30 -11.92
C THR A 48 -14.22 -15.50 -10.61
N ILE A 49 -14.51 -16.76 -10.26
CA ILE A 49 -15.13 -17.13 -8.98
C ILE A 49 -14.18 -16.81 -7.83
N ASP A 50 -12.89 -17.10 -7.99
CA ASP A 50 -11.83 -16.81 -7.02
C ASP A 50 -11.66 -15.29 -6.79
N GLN A 51 -11.67 -14.48 -7.87
CA GLN A 51 -11.55 -13.01 -7.77
C GLN A 51 -12.72 -12.35 -7.01
N ASN A 52 -13.96 -12.71 -7.34
CA ASN A 52 -15.13 -12.17 -6.65
C ASN A 52 -15.16 -12.60 -5.18
N LEU A 53 -14.73 -13.83 -4.91
CA LEU A 53 -14.75 -14.37 -3.57
C LEU A 53 -13.64 -13.74 -2.69
N LEU A 54 -12.45 -13.45 -3.26
CA LEU A 54 -11.41 -12.66 -2.60
C LEU A 54 -11.90 -11.25 -2.26
N LEU A 55 -12.64 -10.62 -3.18
CA LEU A 55 -13.22 -9.29 -3.01
C LEU A 55 -14.18 -9.25 -1.81
N VAL A 56 -15.17 -10.16 -1.80
CA VAL A 56 -16.21 -10.24 -0.76
C VAL A 56 -15.60 -10.55 0.60
N THR A 57 -14.62 -11.45 0.65
CA THR A 57 -13.94 -11.81 1.90
C THR A 57 -13.20 -10.61 2.48
N LEU A 58 -12.45 -9.89 1.64
CA LEU A 58 -11.75 -8.71 2.09
C LEU A 58 -12.71 -7.61 2.54
N GLN A 59 -13.80 -7.36 1.80
CA GLN A 59 -14.86 -6.43 2.21
C GLN A 59 -15.44 -6.77 3.59
N GLN A 60 -15.74 -8.04 3.85
CA GLN A 60 -16.26 -8.47 5.15
C GLN A 60 -15.27 -8.19 6.28
N ILE A 61 -13.99 -8.53 6.10
CA ILE A 61 -12.95 -8.30 7.12
C ILE A 61 -12.77 -6.80 7.40
N LEU A 62 -12.77 -5.97 6.34
CA LEU A 62 -12.58 -4.54 6.46
C LEU A 62 -13.81 -3.81 7.00
N SER A 63 -15.01 -4.37 6.81
CA SER A 63 -16.26 -3.78 7.29
C SER A 63 -16.29 -3.56 8.82
N SER A 64 -15.57 -4.40 9.56
CA SER A 64 -15.47 -4.35 11.01
C SER A 64 -14.15 -3.78 11.54
N THR A 65 -13.26 -3.31 10.65
CA THR A 65 -11.87 -3.03 11.00
C THR A 65 -11.44 -1.65 10.50
N LYS A 66 -10.86 -0.83 11.38
CA LYS A 66 -10.18 0.40 10.96
C LYS A 66 -8.83 0.03 10.36
N PHE A 67 -8.54 0.56 9.17
CA PHE A 67 -7.27 0.30 8.47
C PHE A 67 -6.67 1.58 7.89
N LEU A 68 -5.37 1.54 7.64
CA LEU A 68 -4.67 2.50 6.81
C LEU A 68 -3.92 1.72 5.72
N LEU A 69 -4.33 1.91 4.46
CA LEU A 69 -3.64 1.32 3.31
C LEU A 69 -2.78 2.39 2.64
N VAL A 70 -1.49 2.11 2.47
CA VAL A 70 -0.56 2.98 1.73
C VAL A 70 -0.08 2.26 0.48
N LEU A 71 -0.38 2.83 -0.68
CA LEU A 71 0.10 2.34 -1.98
C LEU A 71 1.18 3.30 -2.47
N ASP A 72 2.43 2.88 -2.33
CA ASP A 72 3.59 3.72 -2.63
C ASP A 72 4.06 3.58 -4.09
N ASP A 73 4.44 4.69 -4.71
CA ASP A 73 5.03 4.79 -6.06
C ASP A 73 4.19 4.12 -7.18
N VAL A 74 2.89 4.40 -7.22
CA VAL A 74 2.00 3.87 -8.26
C VAL A 74 2.33 4.52 -9.61
N LEU A 75 2.85 3.75 -10.55
CA LEU A 75 3.28 4.25 -11.87
C LEU A 75 2.19 4.28 -12.95
N ALA A 76 1.27 3.31 -12.93
CA ALA A 76 0.15 3.21 -13.86
C ALA A 76 -0.89 2.20 -13.35
N ALA A 77 -2.18 2.48 -13.51
CA ALA A 77 -3.28 1.54 -13.25
C ALA A 77 -4.38 1.73 -14.28
N LYS A 78 -5.26 0.73 -14.44
CA LYS A 78 -6.44 0.86 -15.29
C LYS A 78 -7.56 1.51 -14.50
N SER A 79 -8.44 2.25 -15.17
CA SER A 79 -9.61 2.88 -14.52
C SER A 79 -10.48 1.89 -13.76
N ILE A 80 -10.57 0.65 -14.25
CA ILE A 80 -11.32 -0.42 -13.59
C ILE A 80 -10.70 -0.85 -12.25
N ASP A 81 -9.38 -0.78 -12.12
CA ASP A 81 -8.66 -1.16 -10.89
C ASP A 81 -9.01 -0.19 -9.76
N TRP A 82 -9.22 1.09 -10.08
CA TRP A 82 -9.67 2.11 -9.12
C TRP A 82 -11.09 1.89 -8.63
N ILE A 83 -12.00 1.53 -9.53
CA ILE A 83 -13.39 1.23 -9.14
C ILE A 83 -13.40 0.06 -8.15
N TYR A 84 -12.69 -1.03 -8.45
CA TYR A 84 -12.59 -2.16 -7.52
C TYR A 84 -11.97 -1.75 -6.20
N LEU A 85 -10.88 -0.98 -6.22
CA LEU A 85 -10.23 -0.56 -4.99
C LEU A 85 -11.18 0.27 -4.11
N MET A 86 -11.89 1.22 -4.69
CA MET A 86 -12.80 2.08 -3.91
C MET A 86 -14.03 1.32 -3.42
N ASP A 87 -14.55 0.38 -4.21
CA ASP A 87 -15.68 -0.48 -3.83
C ASP A 87 -15.34 -1.40 -2.64
N ILE A 88 -14.12 -1.94 -2.60
CA ILE A 88 -13.67 -2.80 -1.50
C ILE A 88 -13.54 -2.02 -0.21
N PHE A 89 -12.84 -0.90 -0.30
CA PHE A 89 -12.37 -0.22 0.90
C PHE A 89 -13.43 0.71 1.48
N ASN A 90 -14.44 1.12 0.68
CA ASN A 90 -15.56 2.01 1.00
C ASN A 90 -15.37 2.77 2.32
N ALA A 91 -14.33 3.61 2.31
CA ALA A 91 -13.59 4.01 3.50
C ALA A 91 -14.44 4.84 4.48
N GLU A 92 -15.50 5.48 3.97
CA GLU A 92 -16.44 6.27 4.75
C GLU A 92 -17.27 5.41 5.72
N ALA A 93 -17.64 4.19 5.32
CA ALA A 93 -18.46 3.30 6.16
C ALA A 93 -17.65 2.64 7.30
N THR A 94 -16.36 2.40 7.06
CA THR A 94 -15.48 1.61 7.95
C THR A 94 -14.56 2.48 8.82
N GLY A 95 -14.44 3.77 8.48
CA GLY A 95 -13.48 4.68 9.11
C GLY A 95 -12.02 4.40 8.74
N GLY A 96 -11.78 3.56 7.74
CA GLY A 96 -10.47 3.32 7.16
C GLY A 96 -9.96 4.48 6.31
N LYS A 97 -8.69 4.47 5.93
CA LYS A 97 -8.10 5.46 5.02
C LYS A 97 -7.19 4.79 4.00
N ILE A 98 -7.17 5.35 2.80
CA ILE A 98 -6.27 4.96 1.72
C ILE A 98 -5.41 6.17 1.36
N ILE A 99 -4.10 5.98 1.32
CA ILE A 99 -3.13 6.95 0.83
C ILE A 99 -2.43 6.34 -0.37
N ILE A 100 -2.35 7.08 -1.45
CA ILE A 100 -1.68 6.65 -2.68
C ILE A 100 -0.66 7.72 -3.02
N THR A 101 0.59 7.30 -3.20
CA THR A 101 1.66 8.19 -3.64
C THR A 101 2.02 7.85 -5.08
N THR A 102 2.26 8.87 -5.89
CA THR A 102 2.68 8.70 -7.27
C THR A 102 3.54 9.89 -7.70
N ARG A 103 4.51 9.62 -8.57
CA ARG A 103 5.28 10.65 -9.28
C ARG A 103 4.64 11.08 -10.60
N ASN A 104 3.57 10.39 -11.02
CA ASN A 104 2.90 10.60 -12.29
C ASN A 104 1.55 11.30 -12.05
N GLU A 105 1.45 12.58 -12.40
CA GLU A 105 0.23 13.36 -12.24
C GLU A 105 -0.98 12.73 -12.96
N SER A 106 -0.77 12.05 -14.10
CA SER A 106 -1.84 11.36 -14.82
C SER A 106 -2.52 10.28 -13.96
N VAL A 107 -1.76 9.62 -13.10
CA VAL A 107 -2.30 8.63 -12.16
C VAL A 107 -3.17 9.34 -11.12
N ALA A 108 -2.68 10.42 -10.51
CA ALA A 108 -3.45 11.19 -9.52
C ALA A 108 -4.76 11.73 -10.10
N LEU A 109 -4.71 12.30 -11.31
CA LEU A 109 -5.90 12.82 -11.99
C LEU A 109 -6.93 11.72 -12.31
N SER A 110 -6.48 10.51 -12.63
CA SER A 110 -7.39 9.36 -12.86
C SER A 110 -8.17 8.94 -11.61
N MET A 111 -7.73 9.37 -10.42
CA MET A 111 -8.34 9.04 -9.13
C MET A 111 -9.11 10.20 -8.50
N GLN A 112 -9.08 11.38 -9.11
CA GLN A 112 -9.66 12.60 -8.54
C GLN A 112 -11.17 12.50 -8.27
N THR A 113 -11.88 11.63 -9.02
CA THR A 113 -13.31 11.34 -8.79
C THR A 113 -13.56 10.59 -7.48
N PHE A 114 -12.57 9.87 -6.97
CA PHE A 114 -12.69 9.02 -5.79
C PHE A 114 -11.95 9.55 -4.56
N LEU A 115 -10.81 10.22 -4.77
CA LEU A 115 -9.92 10.68 -3.71
C LEU A 115 -9.50 12.13 -3.89
N PHE A 116 -9.24 12.80 -2.77
CA PHE A 116 -8.60 14.11 -2.77
C PHE A 116 -7.14 14.00 -3.25
N VAL A 117 -6.76 14.85 -4.21
CA VAL A 117 -5.39 14.93 -4.73
C VAL A 117 -4.63 16.01 -3.97
N HIS A 118 -3.54 15.61 -3.29
CA HIS A 118 -2.61 16.54 -2.66
C HIS A 118 -1.30 16.62 -3.45
N TYR A 119 -0.98 17.82 -3.92
CA TYR A 119 0.28 18.09 -4.62
C TYR A 119 1.37 18.41 -3.62
N LEU A 120 2.36 17.53 -3.52
CA LEU A 120 3.55 17.77 -2.71
C LEU A 120 4.47 18.77 -3.42
N GLY A 121 4.66 19.94 -2.81
CA GLY A 121 5.65 20.92 -3.22
C GLY A 121 7.04 20.63 -2.65
N PRO A 122 8.09 21.25 -3.19
CA PRO A 122 9.41 21.21 -2.58
C PRO A 122 9.39 21.84 -1.19
N LEU A 123 10.28 21.36 -0.32
CA LEU A 123 10.48 21.97 0.99
C LEU A 123 11.10 23.37 0.85
N GLU A 124 10.72 24.26 1.77
CA GLU A 124 11.38 25.56 1.89
C GLU A 124 12.87 25.40 2.25
N SER A 125 13.70 26.34 1.79
CA SER A 125 15.15 26.27 1.96
C SER A 125 15.59 26.08 3.41
N GLU A 126 14.92 26.76 4.35
CA GLU A 126 15.25 26.64 5.78
C GLU A 126 14.93 25.25 6.33
N ASN A 127 13.80 24.66 5.92
CA ASN A 127 13.44 23.29 6.28
C ASN A 127 14.43 22.27 5.68
N CYS A 128 14.85 22.48 4.42
CA CYS A 128 15.92 21.68 3.80
C CYS A 128 17.23 21.76 4.61
N ARG A 129 17.65 22.97 4.98
CA ARG A 129 18.85 23.18 5.80
C ARG A 129 18.74 22.53 7.17
N SER A 130 17.58 22.61 7.82
CA SER A 130 17.34 21.95 9.10
C SER A 130 17.46 20.43 8.99
N ILE A 131 16.85 19.80 7.98
CA ILE A 131 16.94 18.35 7.76
C ILE A 131 18.41 17.94 7.54
N ILE A 132 19.12 18.68 6.68
CA ILE A 132 20.54 18.43 6.40
C ILE A 132 21.36 18.58 7.69
N ALA A 133 21.16 19.66 8.45
CA ALA A 133 21.88 19.92 9.69
C ALA A 133 21.64 18.82 10.73
N THR A 134 20.39 18.36 10.89
CA THR A 134 20.04 17.24 11.77
C THR A 134 20.78 15.96 11.37
N HIS A 135 20.77 15.60 10.09
CA HIS A 135 21.46 14.39 9.63
C HIS A 135 22.99 14.53 9.63
N SER A 136 23.53 15.73 9.37
CA SER A 136 24.97 15.97 9.45
C SER A 136 25.47 15.95 10.90
N TYR A 137 24.69 16.46 11.86
CA TYR A 137 25.05 16.49 13.27
C TYR A 137 25.25 15.08 13.86
N VAL A 138 24.43 14.11 13.44
CA VAL A 138 24.59 12.70 13.80
C VAL A 138 25.92 12.13 13.28
N ILE A 139 26.37 12.56 12.10
CA ILE A 139 27.66 12.15 11.52
C ILE A 139 28.83 12.84 12.25
N CYS A 140 28.67 14.09 12.66
CA CYS A 140 29.68 14.86 13.39
C CYS A 140 29.97 14.28 14.79
N ASN A 141 28.96 13.72 15.47
CA ASN A 141 29.14 13.10 16.79
C ASN A 141 29.79 11.70 16.75
N TYR A 142 29.89 11.06 15.57
CA TYR A 142 30.60 9.78 15.43
C TYR A 142 32.11 9.97 15.29
N LYS A 143 32.58 11.19 15.04
CA LYS A 143 33.97 11.43 14.69
C LYS A 143 34.77 12.20 15.74
N ASP A 144 34.22 12.44 16.93
CA ASP A 144 34.96 13.08 18.02
C ASP A 144 35.98 12.14 18.71
N SER A 145 36.21 10.92 18.20
CA SER A 145 37.38 10.11 18.57
C SER A 145 38.47 10.00 17.50
N ASP A 146 38.30 10.46 16.24
CA ASP A 146 39.28 10.11 15.18
C ASP A 146 39.57 11.17 14.07
N ILE A 147 39.08 12.42 14.09
CA ILE A 147 39.43 13.42 13.02
C ILE A 147 40.61 14.35 13.36
N VAL A 148 41.74 13.83 13.85
CA VAL A 148 42.96 14.66 13.88
C VAL A 148 43.81 14.51 12.60
N THR A 149 43.50 13.63 11.65
CA THR A 149 44.54 13.26 10.65
C THR A 149 44.19 13.32 9.15
N VAL A 150 43.13 13.99 8.67
CA VAL A 150 42.87 13.97 7.20
C VAL A 150 42.52 15.30 6.55
N LEU A 151 43.04 16.43 7.03
CA LEU A 151 43.12 17.64 6.20
C LEU A 151 44.42 18.40 6.49
N ALA A 152 45.52 17.91 5.90
CA ALA A 152 46.72 18.67 5.55
C ALA A 152 47.06 18.36 4.09
#